data_AF-A0A0Q4NAR4-F1
#
_entry.id   AF-A0A0Q4NAR4-F1
#
_cell.length_a   1.000
_cell.length_b   1.000
_cell.length_c   1.000
_cell.angle_alpha   90.00
_cell.angle_beta   90.00
_cell.angle_gamma   90.00
#
_symmetry.space_group_name_H-M   'P 1'
#
loop_
_entity.id
_entity.type
_entity.pdbx_description
1 polymer ?
#
loop_
_entity_poly.entity_id
_entity_poly.type
_entity_poly.pdbx_seq_one_letter_code
_entity_poly.pdbx_strand_id
1 'polypeptide(L)'
;MPLRLLESSTLTLIDLRENHIGTLPQRALELMRDDPYRIYLHGNPLAQQAVIHLRELLEAQALRIMPARNHVEALEDERLRWLHGVSQADQPRRLAQWDALAAEEGAQDLFRFFTDFSRSQDFTRQPKDMCRRVWDIIEACVLDGEVREAVFQQASGPRSCADQMLLILSALEVRTLVAQRTAGLQGLKAMRPLLRLGRELFRLDEVDRIATQHIQRERSRDAYIPVDDVEVHLAYRIGLAETLRLPGQASSMHFAQVSGVTSTDLDIAEREVWDAETRDALSRSLAQREFWQGYLQATYPQAFETMNAPFHDRVDALFEQRQQTGDQAYRDAVARVQAERLLAERALILKLTREAYDRHPS
;
A
#
# COMPACT_ATOMS: atom_id res chain seq x y z
N MET A 1 32.85 9.70 14.03
CA MET A 1 31.53 10.35 14.05
C MET A 1 31.68 11.87 14.01
N PRO A 2 30.99 12.59 13.12
CA PRO A 2 31.17 14.03 12.92
C PRO A 2 30.32 14.89 13.89
N LEU A 3 30.88 15.26 15.04
CA LEU A 3 30.19 16.00 16.11
C LEU A 3 29.59 17.35 15.68
N ARG A 4 30.26 18.07 14.77
CA ARG A 4 29.79 19.39 14.30
C ARG A 4 28.43 19.36 13.61
N LEU A 5 28.05 18.23 13.02
CA LEU A 5 26.74 18.07 12.38
C LEU A 5 25.62 17.94 13.43
N LEU A 6 25.92 17.31 14.57
CA LEU A 6 24.97 17.07 15.66
C LEU A 6 24.67 18.33 16.47
N GLU A 7 25.65 19.25 16.54
CA GLU A 7 25.55 20.51 17.27
C GLU A 7 24.84 21.61 16.45
N SER A 8 24.59 21.40 15.16
CA SER A 8 23.97 22.40 14.28
C SER A 8 22.48 22.52 14.57
N SER A 9 22.00 23.61 15.18
CA SER A 9 20.57 23.81 15.48
C SER A 9 19.66 24.01 14.26
N THR A 10 20.22 24.15 13.05
CA THR A 10 19.46 24.32 11.80
C THR A 10 19.12 23.01 11.10
N LEU A 11 19.76 21.89 11.49
CA LEU A 11 19.51 20.58 10.90
C LEU A 11 18.40 19.85 11.68
N THR A 12 17.25 19.65 11.07
CA THR A 12 16.11 18.95 11.69
C THR A 12 16.26 17.43 11.71
N LEU A 13 17.12 16.87 10.84
CA LEU A 13 17.37 15.44 10.75
C LEU A 13 18.82 15.16 10.33
N ILE A 14 19.45 14.19 10.96
CA ILE A 14 20.84 13.79 10.73
C ILE A 14 20.88 12.28 10.49
N ASP A 15 21.11 11.93 9.22
CA ASP A 15 21.23 10.55 8.79
C ASP A 15 22.70 10.11 8.78
N LEU A 16 23.05 9.17 9.67
CA LEU A 16 24.40 8.60 9.81
C LEU A 16 24.38 7.08 9.63
N ARG A 17 23.40 6.55 8.89
CA ARG A 17 23.23 5.11 8.68
C ARG A 17 24.32 4.49 7.82
N GLU A 18 24.52 3.18 7.96
CA GLU A 18 25.44 2.37 7.13
C GLU A 18 26.87 2.92 7.04
N ASN A 19 27.33 3.55 8.12
CA ASN A 19 28.69 4.05 8.25
C ASN A 19 29.55 3.07 9.09
N HIS A 20 30.83 3.38 9.24
CA HIS A 20 31.75 2.59 10.09
C HIS A 20 31.93 3.18 11.49
N ILE A 21 30.85 3.68 12.10
CA ILE A 21 30.91 4.27 13.44
C ILE A 21 30.90 3.16 14.48
N GLY A 22 32.04 2.99 15.16
CA GLY A 22 32.19 2.01 16.25
C GLY A 22 31.92 2.55 17.65
N THR A 23 32.15 3.84 17.89
CA THR A 23 32.02 4.43 19.23
C THR A 23 31.26 5.74 19.20
N LEU A 24 30.51 6.01 20.28
CA LEU A 24 29.73 7.22 20.46
C LEU A 24 30.36 8.06 21.58
N PRO A 25 30.89 9.26 21.30
CA PRO A 25 31.40 10.14 22.33
C PRO A 25 30.26 10.65 23.22
N GLN A 26 30.56 10.93 24.49
CA GLN A 26 29.57 11.35 25.49
C GLN A 26 28.77 12.58 25.07
N ARG A 27 29.40 13.53 24.37
CA ARG A 27 28.73 14.71 23.84
C ARG A 27 27.64 14.38 22.81
N ALA A 28 27.83 13.34 22.01
CA ALA A 28 26.80 12.88 21.07
C ALA A 28 25.62 12.24 21.80
N LEU A 29 25.89 11.49 22.87
CA LEU A 29 24.86 10.87 23.71
C LEU A 29 24.01 11.92 24.44
N GLU A 30 24.61 13.03 24.87
CA GLU A 30 23.88 14.18 25.43
C GLU A 30 22.95 14.83 24.39
N LEU A 31 23.45 15.09 23.18
CA LEU A 31 22.64 15.70 22.12
C LEU A 31 21.49 14.79 21.67
N MET A 32 21.70 13.46 21.69
CA MET A 32 20.65 12.47 21.43
C MET A 32 19.64 12.36 22.57
N ARG A 33 20.03 12.68 23.81
CA ARG A 33 19.09 12.73 24.94
C ARG A 33 18.09 13.86 24.77
N ASP A 34 18.55 15.01 24.28
CA ASP A 34 17.73 16.20 24.10
C ASP A 34 16.74 16.04 22.92
N ASP A 35 17.11 15.30 21.86
CA ASP A 35 16.23 14.99 20.73
C ASP A 35 16.56 13.62 20.09
N PRO A 36 15.93 12.51 20.56
CA PRO A 36 16.30 11.15 20.17
C PRO A 36 15.86 10.76 18.75
N TYR A 37 14.92 11.50 18.15
CA TYR A 37 14.40 11.20 16.80
C TYR A 37 15.17 11.89 15.68
N ARG A 38 16.10 12.76 16.05
CA ARG A 38 16.85 13.60 15.13
C ARG A 38 18.00 12.87 14.44
N ILE A 39 18.46 11.73 14.96
CA ILE A 39 19.69 11.06 14.52
C ILE A 39 19.45 9.58 14.21
N TYR A 40 19.77 9.15 12.98
CA TYR A 40 19.70 7.74 12.57
C TYR A 40 21.08 7.09 12.50
N LEU A 41 21.27 5.95 13.17
CA LEU A 41 22.58 5.25 13.27
C LEU A 41 22.57 3.79 12.83
N HIS A 42 21.47 3.28 12.28
CA HIS A 42 21.41 1.85 11.90
C HIS A 42 22.42 1.49 10.82
N GLY A 43 22.87 0.23 10.81
CA GLY A 43 23.91 -0.24 9.88
C GLY A 43 25.35 0.12 10.26
N ASN A 44 25.59 0.70 11.45
CA ASN A 44 26.94 0.95 11.96
C ASN A 44 27.43 -0.20 12.87
N PRO A 45 28.73 -0.57 12.84
CA PRO A 45 29.32 -1.60 13.70
C PRO A 45 29.59 -1.05 15.11
N LEU A 46 28.54 -0.62 15.82
CA LEU A 46 28.63 -0.02 17.15
C LEU A 46 29.18 -1.02 18.17
N ALA A 47 30.13 -0.57 18.99
CA ALA A 47 30.65 -1.32 20.12
C ALA A 47 29.55 -1.56 21.16
N GLN A 48 29.57 -2.71 21.83
CA GLN A 48 28.55 -3.11 22.83
C GLN A 48 28.30 -2.04 23.89
N GLN A 49 29.36 -1.38 24.38
CA GLN A 49 29.24 -0.31 25.37
C GLN A 49 28.40 0.89 24.87
N ALA A 50 28.52 1.25 23.59
CA ALA A 50 27.76 2.34 22.99
C ALA A 50 26.27 1.97 22.83
N VAL A 51 25.99 0.70 22.53
CA VAL A 51 24.62 0.16 22.44
C VAL A 51 23.94 0.16 23.81
N ILE A 52 24.67 -0.23 24.87
CA ILE A 52 24.15 -0.20 26.25
C ILE A 52 23.78 1.22 26.65
N HIS A 53 24.65 2.20 26.40
CA HIS A 53 24.37 3.60 26.75
C HIS A 53 23.22 4.21 25.95
N LEU A 54 23.09 3.89 24.65
CA LEU A 54 21.93 4.30 23.86
C LEU A 54 20.64 3.69 24.40
N ARG A 55 20.69 2.42 24.84
CA ARG A 55 19.55 1.74 25.43
C ARG A 55 19.12 2.38 26.75
N GLU A 56 20.07 2.66 27.63
CA GLU A 56 19.80 3.36 28.90
C GLU A 56 19.21 4.76 28.68
N LEU A 57 19.67 5.47 27.65
CA LEU A 57 19.14 6.79 27.27
C LEU A 57 17.70 6.72 26.75
N LEU A 58 17.39 5.73 25.92
CA LEU A 58 16.05 5.52 25.36
C LEU A 58 15.07 4.94 26.40
N GLU A 59 15.56 4.12 27.34
CA GLU A 59 14.76 3.56 28.43
C GLU A 59 14.34 4.61 29.47
N ALA A 60 15.13 5.68 29.67
CA ALA A 60 14.83 6.76 30.63
C ALA A 60 13.68 7.70 30.21
N GLN A 61 13.19 7.67 28.96
CA GLN A 61 12.07 8.48 28.45
C GLN A 61 10.75 7.70 28.26
N ALA A 62 10.66 6.48 28.81
CA ALA A 62 9.47 5.62 28.91
C ALA A 62 8.94 4.95 27.61
N LEU A 63 8.82 3.61 27.74
CA LEU A 63 7.97 2.66 27.00
C LEU A 63 8.36 2.21 25.57
N ARG A 64 9.26 1.22 25.48
CA ARG A 64 9.05 -0.12 24.85
C ARG A 64 10.41 -0.78 24.61
N ILE A 65 10.62 -1.92 25.25
CA ILE A 65 11.84 -2.73 25.11
C ILE A 65 11.92 -3.28 23.68
N MET A 66 12.88 -2.82 22.88
CA MET A 66 13.42 -3.55 21.73
C MET A 66 14.87 -3.95 22.05
N PRO A 67 15.26 -5.23 21.96
CA PRO A 67 16.67 -5.60 21.97
C PRO A 67 17.31 -5.30 20.62
N ALA A 68 18.43 -4.57 20.65
CA ALA A 68 19.33 -4.45 19.52
C ALA A 68 19.78 -5.85 19.09
N ARG A 69 19.47 -6.26 17.85
CA ARG A 69 19.86 -7.56 17.30
C ARG A 69 20.92 -7.38 16.21
N ASN A 70 21.97 -8.19 16.31
CA ASN A 70 22.96 -8.42 15.28
C ASN A 70 22.27 -8.92 14.00
N HIS A 71 22.57 -8.28 12.86
CA HIS A 71 21.84 -8.42 11.60
C HIS A 71 22.05 -9.74 10.82
N VAL A 72 22.73 -10.74 11.39
CA VAL A 72 23.05 -12.00 10.67
C VAL A 72 22.19 -13.19 11.15
N GLU A 73 21.72 -13.20 12.41
CA GLU A 73 20.83 -14.28 12.92
C GLU A 73 19.33 -13.99 12.70
N ALA A 74 18.94 -12.76 12.38
CA ALA A 74 17.54 -12.34 12.32
C ALA A 74 16.75 -12.92 11.12
N LEU A 75 17.42 -13.26 10.01
CA LEU A 75 16.76 -13.76 8.80
C LEU A 75 16.33 -15.24 8.92
N GLU A 76 17.04 -16.06 9.68
CA GLU A 76 16.61 -17.44 9.99
C GLU A 76 15.45 -17.44 11.00
N ASP A 77 15.50 -16.53 11.99
CA ASP A 77 14.51 -16.35 13.06
C ASP A 77 13.13 -15.84 12.56
N GLU A 78 13.12 -15.14 11.43
CA GLU A 78 11.92 -14.51 10.87
C GLU A 78 11.11 -15.47 9.98
N ARG A 79 11.77 -16.26 9.14
CA ARG A 79 11.12 -17.26 8.28
C ARG A 79 10.39 -18.32 9.10
N LEU A 80 10.95 -18.69 10.26
CA LEU A 80 10.35 -19.65 11.17
C LEU A 80 9.03 -19.13 11.80
N ARG A 81 8.88 -17.81 11.98
CA ARG A 81 7.62 -17.22 12.48
C ARG A 81 6.48 -17.43 11.50
N TRP A 82 6.77 -17.37 10.21
CA TRP A 82 5.79 -17.58 9.14
C TRP A 82 5.40 -19.04 8.94
N LEU A 83 6.15 -20.00 9.49
CA LEU A 83 5.80 -21.42 9.45
C LEU A 83 4.76 -21.82 10.52
N HIS A 84 4.26 -20.89 11.31
CA HIS A 84 3.29 -21.18 12.36
C HIS A 84 1.97 -21.71 11.78
N GLY A 85 1.64 -22.97 12.09
CA GLY A 85 0.45 -23.65 11.55
C GLY A 85 0.67 -24.36 10.21
N VAL A 86 1.90 -24.31 9.65
CA VAL A 86 2.28 -25.08 8.46
C VAL A 86 2.71 -26.49 8.87
N SER A 87 2.19 -27.50 8.17
CA SER A 87 2.56 -28.90 8.41
C SER A 87 4.04 -29.13 8.14
N GLN A 88 4.71 -30.02 8.90
CA GLN A 88 6.14 -30.30 8.67
C GLN A 88 6.44 -30.79 7.24
N ALA A 89 5.48 -31.47 6.60
CA ALA A 89 5.60 -31.92 5.22
C ALA A 89 5.62 -30.76 4.21
N ASP A 90 4.93 -29.66 4.50
CA ASP A 90 4.83 -28.49 3.62
C ASP A 90 5.93 -27.45 3.85
N GLN A 91 6.64 -27.51 4.98
CA GLN A 91 7.68 -26.53 5.33
C GLN A 91 8.77 -26.39 4.27
N PRO A 92 9.35 -27.48 3.69
CA PRO A 92 10.37 -27.34 2.65
C PRO A 92 9.86 -26.58 1.42
N ARG A 93 8.61 -26.84 1.02
CA ARG A 93 7.97 -26.15 -0.12
C ARG A 93 7.79 -24.67 0.17
N ARG A 94 7.28 -24.32 1.35
CA ARG A 94 7.07 -22.92 1.77
C ARG A 94 8.39 -22.14 1.87
N LEU A 95 9.44 -22.76 2.40
CA LEU A 95 10.77 -22.16 2.46
C LEU A 95 11.35 -21.91 1.06
N ALA A 96 11.20 -22.86 0.14
CA ALA A 96 11.63 -22.66 -1.25
C ALA A 96 10.87 -21.51 -1.95
N GLN A 97 9.56 -21.38 -1.70
CA GLN A 97 8.76 -20.25 -2.21
C GLN A 97 9.24 -18.90 -1.64
N TRP A 98 9.54 -18.86 -0.34
CA TRP A 98 10.08 -17.67 0.32
C TRP A 98 11.41 -17.24 -0.30
N ASP A 99 12.35 -18.18 -0.46
CA ASP A 99 13.67 -17.90 -1.02
C ASP A 99 13.59 -17.45 -2.48
N ALA A 100 12.73 -18.10 -3.28
CA ALA A 100 12.49 -17.70 -4.66
C ALA A 100 11.99 -16.25 -4.75
N LEU A 101 11.00 -15.89 -3.94
CA LEU A 101 10.44 -14.53 -3.94
C LEU A 101 11.42 -13.49 -3.38
N ALA A 102 12.21 -13.85 -2.36
CA ALA A 102 13.20 -12.95 -1.75
C ALA A 102 14.38 -12.62 -2.67
N ALA A 103 14.67 -13.48 -3.65
CA ALA A 103 15.72 -13.26 -4.64
C ALA A 103 15.32 -12.33 -5.79
N GLU A 104 14.03 -12.02 -5.94
CA GLU A 104 13.52 -11.16 -7.01
C GLU A 104 13.85 -9.68 -6.79
N GLU A 105 14.08 -8.95 -7.88
CA GLU A 105 14.34 -7.50 -7.83
C GLU A 105 13.08 -6.76 -7.33
N GLY A 106 13.26 -5.82 -6.40
CA GLY A 106 12.16 -5.05 -5.80
C GLY A 106 11.47 -5.70 -4.60
N ALA A 107 11.86 -6.92 -4.21
CA ALA A 107 11.23 -7.62 -3.09
C ALA A 107 11.50 -6.99 -1.72
N GLN A 108 12.52 -6.12 -1.59
CA GLN A 108 13.02 -5.62 -0.31
C GLN A 108 11.94 -4.92 0.52
N ASP A 109 11.08 -4.12 -0.12
CA ASP A 109 10.03 -3.38 0.56
C ASP A 109 8.92 -4.30 1.09
N LEU A 110 8.59 -5.36 0.34
CA LEU A 110 7.61 -6.36 0.77
C LEU A 110 8.14 -7.19 1.95
N PHE A 111 9.38 -7.67 1.87
CA PHE A 111 9.98 -8.44 2.97
C PHE A 111 10.17 -7.58 4.22
N ARG A 112 10.57 -6.31 4.08
CA ARG A 112 10.62 -5.38 5.22
C ARG A 112 9.23 -5.22 5.85
N PHE A 113 8.16 -5.18 5.04
CA PHE A 113 6.79 -5.16 5.57
C PHE A 113 6.46 -6.45 6.34
N PHE A 114 6.81 -7.63 5.82
CA PHE A 114 6.63 -8.88 6.56
C PHE A 114 7.41 -8.90 7.88
N THR A 115 8.64 -8.40 7.89
CA THR A 115 9.44 -8.28 9.13
C THR A 115 8.70 -7.47 10.18
N ASP A 116 8.24 -6.28 9.79
CA ASP A 116 7.55 -5.35 10.68
C ASP A 116 6.21 -5.95 11.15
N PHE A 117 5.45 -6.54 10.22
CA PHE A 117 4.16 -7.16 10.48
C PHE A 117 4.25 -8.35 11.45
N SER A 118 5.29 -9.18 11.34
CA SER A 118 5.50 -10.34 12.23
C SER A 118 5.70 -9.96 13.72
N ARG A 119 5.95 -8.68 13.99
CA ARG A 119 6.15 -8.10 15.33
C ARG A 119 4.94 -7.30 15.81
N SER A 120 3.89 -7.18 14.99
CA SER A 120 2.68 -6.43 15.31
C SER A 120 1.82 -7.14 16.37
N GLN A 121 0.95 -6.36 17.01
CA GLN A 121 -0.04 -6.92 17.93
C GLN A 121 -1.04 -7.82 17.18
N ASP A 122 -1.41 -7.45 15.96
CA ASP A 122 -2.33 -8.22 15.10
C ASP A 122 -1.81 -9.63 14.84
N PHE A 123 -0.52 -9.75 14.51
CA PHE A 123 0.14 -11.04 14.33
C PHE A 123 0.12 -11.87 15.61
N THR A 124 0.40 -11.25 16.75
CA THR A 124 0.42 -11.95 18.04
C THR A 124 -0.98 -12.44 18.45
N ARG A 125 -2.03 -11.68 18.12
CA ARG A 125 -3.42 -12.05 18.42
C ARG A 125 -3.89 -13.26 17.58
N GLN A 126 -3.52 -13.34 16.29
CA GLN A 126 -3.99 -14.38 15.37
C GLN A 126 -2.89 -14.91 14.43
N PRO A 127 -1.83 -15.55 14.95
CA PRO A 127 -0.64 -15.88 14.16
C PRO A 127 -0.94 -16.87 13.02
N LYS A 128 -1.84 -17.84 13.23
CA LYS A 128 -2.19 -18.84 12.19
C LYS A 128 -2.91 -18.20 10.99
N ASP A 129 -3.87 -17.32 11.24
CA ASP A 129 -4.60 -16.65 10.15
C ASP A 129 -3.68 -15.67 9.41
N MET A 130 -2.87 -14.90 10.14
CA MET A 130 -1.91 -13.99 9.52
C MET A 130 -0.88 -14.72 8.65
N CYS A 131 -0.36 -15.87 9.12
CA CYS A 131 0.53 -16.69 8.31
C CYS A 131 -0.15 -17.18 7.03
N ARG A 132 -1.39 -17.69 7.14
CA ARG A 132 -2.16 -18.14 5.97
C ARG A 132 -2.31 -17.02 4.93
N ARG A 133 -2.75 -15.84 5.37
CA ARG A 133 -2.96 -14.66 4.50
C ARG A 133 -1.69 -14.22 3.77
N VAL A 134 -0.56 -14.17 4.48
CA VAL A 134 0.74 -13.83 3.86
C VAL A 134 1.20 -14.92 2.90
N TRP A 135 1.01 -16.20 3.22
CA TRP A 135 1.34 -17.29 2.30
C TRP A 135 0.49 -17.28 1.03
N ASP A 136 -0.79 -16.89 1.11
CA ASP A 136 -1.64 -16.75 -0.06
C ASP A 136 -1.08 -15.69 -1.03
N ILE A 137 -0.55 -14.57 -0.50
CA ILE A 137 0.14 -13.54 -1.30
C ILE A 137 1.45 -14.08 -1.88
N ILE A 138 2.31 -14.71 -1.07
CA ILE A 138 3.60 -15.23 -1.51
C ILE A 138 3.40 -16.27 -2.63
N GLU A 139 2.45 -17.18 -2.46
CA GLU A 139 2.12 -18.20 -3.45
C GLU A 139 1.65 -17.58 -4.77
N ALA A 140 0.82 -16.53 -4.72
CA ALA A 140 0.40 -15.80 -5.90
C ALA A 140 1.56 -15.13 -6.63
N CYS A 141 2.47 -14.46 -5.91
CA CYS A 141 3.64 -13.79 -6.48
C CYS A 141 4.67 -14.76 -7.08
N VAL A 142 4.79 -15.96 -6.52
CA VAL A 142 5.67 -17.00 -7.06
C VAL A 142 5.10 -17.60 -8.35
N LEU A 143 3.78 -17.74 -8.44
CA LEU A 143 3.10 -18.34 -9.59
C LEU A 143 3.00 -17.39 -10.80
N ASP A 144 2.87 -16.09 -10.57
CA ASP A 144 2.59 -15.10 -11.62
C ASP A 144 3.47 -13.84 -11.48
N GLY A 145 4.22 -13.51 -12.53
CA GLY A 145 5.09 -12.34 -12.58
C GLY A 145 4.35 -11.00 -12.60
N GLU A 146 3.20 -10.92 -13.27
CA GLU A 146 2.39 -9.70 -13.31
C GLU A 146 1.82 -9.40 -11.91
N VAL A 147 1.40 -10.46 -11.19
CA VAL A 147 0.94 -10.34 -9.80
C VAL A 147 2.09 -9.91 -8.88
N ARG A 148 3.28 -10.49 -9.06
CA ARG A 148 4.46 -10.13 -8.27
C ARG A 148 4.82 -8.66 -8.39
N GLU A 149 4.92 -8.16 -9.62
CA GLU A 149 5.24 -6.75 -9.88
C GLU A 149 4.17 -5.82 -9.27
N ALA A 150 2.90 -6.17 -9.47
CA ALA A 150 1.76 -5.45 -8.91
C ALA A 150 1.81 -5.32 -7.38
N VAL A 151 2.20 -6.39 -6.67
CA VAL A 151 2.33 -6.42 -5.21
C VAL A 151 3.56 -5.64 -4.74
N PHE A 152 4.69 -5.75 -5.44
CA PHE A 152 5.92 -5.03 -5.10
C PHE A 152 5.73 -3.51 -5.21
N GLN A 153 5.12 -3.05 -6.30
CA GLN A 153 4.80 -1.63 -6.47
C GLN A 153 3.95 -1.11 -5.32
N GLN A 154 2.94 -1.86 -4.88
CA GLN A 154 2.11 -1.44 -3.76
C GLN A 154 2.86 -1.45 -2.42
N ALA A 155 3.75 -2.43 -2.19
CA ALA A 155 4.57 -2.51 -0.99
C ALA A 155 5.62 -1.38 -0.88
N SER A 156 6.07 -0.84 -2.01
CA SER A 156 6.99 0.31 -2.09
C SER A 156 6.35 1.67 -1.76
N GLY A 157 5.01 1.73 -1.64
CA GLY A 157 4.29 2.96 -1.32
C GLY A 157 4.64 3.53 0.05
N PRO A 158 4.30 4.81 0.32
CA PRO A 158 4.47 5.42 1.63
C PRO A 158 3.78 4.57 2.70
N ARG A 159 4.53 4.17 3.73
CA ARG A 159 3.97 3.39 4.83
C ARG A 159 3.25 4.33 5.78
N SER A 160 1.97 4.08 6.03
CA SER A 160 1.29 4.69 7.17
C SER A 160 1.85 4.10 8.47
N CYS A 161 1.62 4.80 9.59
CA CYS A 161 2.16 4.47 10.90
C CYS A 161 2.04 2.97 11.26
N ALA A 162 2.89 2.50 12.18
CA ALA A 162 2.93 1.10 12.61
C ALA A 162 1.57 0.53 13.07
N ASP A 163 0.62 1.38 13.42
CA ASP A 163 -0.72 1.01 13.87
C ASP A 163 -1.67 0.61 12.72
N GLN A 164 -1.29 0.74 11.45
CA GLN A 164 -2.16 0.42 10.29
C GLN A 164 -1.70 -0.79 9.46
N MET A 165 -0.77 -1.59 9.99
CA MET A 165 -0.16 -2.71 9.25
C MET A 165 -1.16 -3.75 8.73
N LEU A 166 -2.25 -4.01 9.46
CA LEU A 166 -3.30 -4.95 9.05
C LEU A 166 -4.14 -4.44 7.86
N LEU A 167 -4.34 -3.12 7.76
CA LEU A 167 -4.98 -2.52 6.58
C LEU A 167 -4.06 -2.59 5.37
N ILE A 168 -2.75 -2.42 5.55
CA ILE A 168 -1.76 -2.62 4.48
C ILE A 168 -1.79 -4.07 4.00
N LEU A 169 -1.82 -5.06 4.90
CA LEU A 169 -1.97 -6.47 4.52
C LEU A 169 -3.25 -6.69 3.71
N SER A 170 -4.39 -6.16 4.18
CA SER A 170 -5.66 -6.26 3.46
C SER A 170 -5.60 -5.61 2.07
N ALA A 171 -4.94 -4.45 1.94
CA ALA A 171 -4.72 -3.83 0.66
C ALA A 171 -3.89 -4.71 -0.28
N LEU A 172 -2.82 -5.36 0.23
CA LEU A 172 -1.98 -6.28 -0.56
C LEU A 172 -2.77 -7.50 -1.02
N GLU A 173 -3.67 -8.05 -0.19
CA GLU A 173 -4.56 -9.15 -0.58
C GLU A 173 -5.51 -8.75 -1.71
N VAL A 174 -6.13 -7.56 -1.60
CA VAL A 174 -6.99 -7.02 -2.66
C VAL A 174 -6.19 -6.82 -3.94
N ARG A 175 -4.98 -6.25 -3.86
CA ARG A 175 -4.09 -6.06 -5.01
C ARG A 175 -3.73 -7.37 -5.69
N THR A 176 -3.38 -8.38 -4.89
CA THR A 176 -3.05 -9.73 -5.35
C THR A 176 -4.23 -10.34 -6.09
N LEU A 177 -5.43 -10.29 -5.50
CA LEU A 177 -6.65 -10.83 -6.12
C LEU A 177 -7.02 -10.09 -7.41
N VAL A 178 -6.91 -8.75 -7.42
CA VAL A 178 -7.16 -7.96 -8.63
C VAL A 178 -6.19 -8.38 -9.73
N ALA A 179 -4.90 -8.44 -9.43
CA ALA A 179 -3.89 -8.84 -10.40
C ALA A 179 -4.15 -10.25 -10.94
N GLN A 180 -4.45 -11.23 -10.09
CA GLN A 180 -4.80 -12.60 -10.51
C GLN A 180 -6.03 -12.65 -11.41
N ARG A 181 -7.06 -11.84 -11.13
CA ARG A 181 -8.29 -11.81 -11.92
C ARG A 181 -8.12 -11.05 -13.23
N THR A 182 -7.15 -10.15 -13.33
CA THR A 182 -6.86 -9.38 -14.54
C THR A 182 -5.78 -10.02 -15.40
N ALA A 183 -4.93 -10.87 -14.81
CA ALA A 183 -3.84 -11.55 -15.51
C ALA A 183 -4.37 -12.32 -16.73
N GLY A 184 -3.75 -12.06 -17.88
CA GLY A 184 -4.13 -12.69 -19.15
C GLY A 184 -5.52 -12.33 -19.71
N LEU A 185 -6.29 -11.41 -19.08
CA LEU A 185 -7.56 -10.97 -19.61
C LEU A 185 -7.36 -10.02 -20.80
N GLN A 186 -7.65 -10.52 -22.00
CA GLN A 186 -7.54 -9.75 -23.24
C GLN A 186 -8.75 -9.90 -24.16
N GLY A 187 -8.92 -8.93 -25.05
CA GLY A 187 -9.95 -8.92 -26.08
C GLY A 187 -11.37 -8.75 -25.54
N LEU A 188 -12.35 -8.85 -26.45
CA LEU A 188 -13.75 -8.49 -26.15
C LEU A 188 -14.41 -9.31 -25.03
N LYS A 189 -13.91 -10.52 -24.74
CA LYS A 189 -14.44 -11.38 -23.67
C LYS A 189 -14.02 -10.93 -22.27
N ALA A 190 -12.94 -10.15 -22.14
CA ALA A 190 -12.46 -9.62 -20.86
C ALA A 190 -13.36 -8.51 -20.30
N MET A 191 -14.13 -7.82 -21.15
CA MET A 191 -15.00 -6.71 -20.76
C MET A 191 -15.88 -7.03 -19.54
N ARG A 192 -16.68 -8.10 -19.59
CA ARG A 192 -17.67 -8.42 -18.54
C ARG A 192 -17.02 -8.79 -17.20
N PRO A 193 -15.99 -9.66 -17.13
CA PRO A 193 -15.23 -9.89 -15.91
C PRO A 193 -14.66 -8.60 -15.30
N LEU A 194 -14.09 -7.71 -16.12
CA LEU A 194 -13.50 -6.45 -15.66
C LEU A 194 -14.55 -5.47 -15.12
N LEU A 195 -15.72 -5.35 -15.77
CA LEU A 195 -16.84 -4.56 -15.26
C LEU A 195 -17.33 -5.08 -13.89
N ARG A 196 -17.41 -6.41 -13.74
CA ARG A 196 -17.80 -7.04 -12.47
C ARG A 196 -16.77 -6.74 -11.38
N LEU A 197 -15.48 -6.90 -11.67
CA LEU A 197 -14.40 -6.58 -10.74
C LEU A 197 -14.42 -5.10 -10.35
N GLY A 198 -14.63 -4.20 -11.32
CA GLY A 198 -14.76 -2.76 -11.08
C GLY A 198 -15.87 -2.42 -10.09
N ARG A 199 -17.01 -3.11 -10.19
CA ARG A 199 -18.14 -2.96 -9.27
C ARG A 199 -17.83 -3.49 -7.87
N GLU A 200 -17.21 -4.66 -7.77
CA GLU A 200 -16.77 -5.22 -6.48
C GLU A 200 -15.79 -4.28 -5.76
N LEU A 201 -14.85 -3.68 -6.50
CA LEU A 201 -13.91 -2.70 -5.96
C LEU A 201 -14.58 -1.36 -5.62
N PHE A 202 -15.56 -0.91 -6.41
CA PHE A 202 -16.35 0.28 -6.08
C PHE A 202 -17.04 0.13 -4.72
N ARG A 203 -17.67 -1.02 -4.46
CA ARG A 203 -18.32 -1.28 -3.17
C ARG A 203 -17.31 -1.28 -2.02
N LEU A 204 -16.12 -1.84 -2.25
CA LEU A 204 -15.05 -1.80 -1.24
C LEU A 204 -14.64 -0.36 -0.92
N ASP A 205 -14.43 0.49 -1.92
CA ASP A 205 -14.12 1.90 -1.71
C ASP A 205 -15.22 2.63 -0.93
N GLU A 206 -16.49 2.37 -1.24
CA GLU A 206 -17.62 2.99 -0.54
C GLU A 206 -17.70 2.52 0.93
N VAL A 207 -17.43 1.24 1.19
CA VAL A 207 -17.34 0.70 2.55
C VAL A 207 -16.19 1.36 3.32
N ASP A 208 -15.03 1.56 2.70
CA ASP A 208 -13.90 2.27 3.32
C ASP A 208 -14.22 3.75 3.59
N ARG A 209 -14.95 4.41 2.69
CA ARG A 209 -15.42 5.77 2.88
C ARG A 209 -16.37 5.85 4.07
N ILE A 210 -17.32 4.92 4.19
CA ILE A 210 -18.29 4.88 5.29
C ILE A 210 -17.58 4.61 6.63
N ALA A 211 -16.62 3.68 6.66
CA ALA A 211 -15.80 3.43 7.84
C ALA A 211 -15.02 4.69 8.29
N THR A 212 -14.40 5.40 7.34
CA THR A 212 -13.71 6.67 7.61
C THR A 212 -14.65 7.72 8.19
N GLN A 213 -15.87 7.83 7.65
CA GLN A 213 -16.89 8.74 8.16
C GLN A 213 -17.41 8.33 9.54
N HIS A 214 -17.51 7.03 9.83
CA HIS A 214 -17.81 6.53 11.17
C HIS A 214 -16.75 7.01 12.17
N ILE A 215 -15.46 6.76 11.88
CA ILE A 215 -14.34 7.17 12.74
C ILE A 215 -14.39 8.68 13.01
N GLN A 216 -14.60 9.49 11.96
CA GLN A 216 -14.70 10.95 12.10
C GLN A 216 -15.90 11.36 12.97
N ARG A 217 -17.05 10.71 12.82
CA ARG A 217 -18.25 10.98 13.64
C ARG A 217 -18.01 10.63 15.10
N GLU A 218 -17.42 9.48 15.41
CA GLU A 218 -17.14 9.07 16.79
C GLU A 218 -16.13 10.01 17.47
N ARG A 219 -15.04 10.38 16.78
CA ARG A 219 -14.09 11.38 17.28
C ARG A 219 -14.71 12.76 17.51
N SER A 220 -15.72 13.12 16.71
CA SER A 220 -16.43 14.40 16.89
C SER A 220 -17.42 14.40 18.06
N ARG A 221 -17.92 13.21 18.44
CA ARG A 221 -18.83 13.03 19.59
C ARG A 221 -18.06 13.08 20.90
N ASP A 222 -16.92 12.40 20.97
CA ASP A 222 -16.04 12.43 22.13
C ASP A 222 -14.58 12.28 21.71
N ALA A 223 -13.83 13.37 21.84
CA ALA A 223 -12.41 13.40 21.47
C ALA A 223 -11.52 12.57 22.41
N TYR A 224 -12.03 12.12 23.56
CA TYR A 224 -11.29 11.36 24.56
C TYR A 224 -11.48 9.84 24.46
N ILE A 225 -12.45 9.37 23.64
CA ILE A 225 -12.62 7.94 23.40
C ILE A 225 -11.59 7.50 22.35
N PRO A 226 -10.68 6.56 22.67
CA PRO A 226 -9.78 6.01 21.68
C PRO A 226 -10.59 5.19 20.67
N VAL A 227 -10.56 5.60 19.41
CA VAL A 227 -11.14 4.86 18.28
C VAL A 227 -10.02 4.13 17.57
N ASP A 228 -10.14 2.81 17.44
CA ASP A 228 -9.21 1.99 16.67
C ASP A 228 -9.65 1.97 15.20
N ASP A 229 -8.98 2.79 14.38
CA ASP A 229 -9.30 2.96 12.96
C ASP A 229 -9.23 1.62 12.20
N VAL A 230 -8.27 0.76 12.56
CA VAL A 230 -8.08 -0.54 11.91
C VAL A 230 -9.25 -1.45 12.22
N GLU A 231 -9.63 -1.55 13.50
CA GLU A 231 -10.76 -2.40 13.90
C GLU A 231 -12.08 -1.92 13.29
N VAL A 232 -12.31 -0.60 13.17
CA VAL A 232 -13.52 -0.06 12.51
C VAL A 232 -13.55 -0.40 11.02
N HIS A 233 -12.46 -0.14 10.28
CA HIS A 233 -12.40 -0.48 8.85
C HIS A 233 -12.65 -1.98 8.61
N LEU A 234 -12.03 -2.83 9.41
CA LEU A 234 -12.16 -4.27 9.27
C LEU A 234 -13.54 -4.79 9.67
N ALA A 235 -14.17 -4.21 10.70
CA ALA A 235 -15.53 -4.55 11.09
C ALA A 235 -16.53 -4.30 9.94
N TYR A 236 -16.44 -3.15 9.27
CA TYR A 236 -17.26 -2.85 8.10
C TYR A 236 -16.96 -3.78 6.92
N ARG A 237 -15.68 -3.93 6.56
CA ARG A 237 -15.28 -4.78 5.43
C ARG A 237 -15.70 -6.24 5.60
N ILE A 238 -15.54 -6.81 6.79
CA ILE A 238 -15.86 -8.22 7.03
C ILE A 238 -17.35 -8.40 7.26
N GLY A 239 -17.99 -7.49 8.00
CA GLY A 239 -19.44 -7.52 8.23
C GLY A 239 -20.25 -7.42 6.94
N LEU A 240 -19.73 -6.73 5.92
CA LEU A 240 -20.39 -6.55 4.61
C LEU A 240 -19.78 -7.41 3.49
N ALA A 241 -18.80 -8.26 3.80
CA ALA A 241 -18.06 -9.01 2.78
C ALA A 241 -18.98 -9.89 1.92
N GLU A 242 -19.88 -10.63 2.56
CA GLU A 242 -20.77 -11.57 1.88
C GLU A 242 -21.90 -10.84 1.14
N THR A 243 -22.58 -9.91 1.79
CA THR A 243 -23.74 -9.19 1.24
C THR A 243 -23.36 -8.33 0.04
N LEU A 244 -22.25 -7.61 0.13
CA LEU A 244 -21.76 -6.73 -0.96
C LEU A 244 -20.80 -7.45 -1.93
N ARG A 245 -20.41 -8.70 -1.64
CA ARG A 245 -19.42 -9.49 -2.40
C ARG A 245 -18.08 -8.76 -2.50
N LEU A 246 -17.58 -8.26 -1.37
CA LEU A 246 -16.34 -7.51 -1.33
C LEU A 246 -15.14 -8.42 -1.66
N PRO A 247 -14.22 -7.99 -2.54
CA PRO A 247 -13.09 -8.81 -2.93
C PRO A 247 -12.02 -8.83 -1.85
N GLY A 248 -11.35 -9.97 -1.66
CA GLY A 248 -10.13 -10.05 -0.83
C GLY A 248 -10.34 -9.86 0.67
N GLN A 249 -11.54 -10.14 1.18
CA GLN A 249 -11.84 -10.01 2.61
C GLN A 249 -11.50 -11.28 3.38
N ALA A 250 -11.05 -11.10 4.63
CA ALA A 250 -10.77 -12.20 5.54
C ALA A 250 -12.07 -12.95 5.91
N SER A 251 -11.98 -14.28 6.03
CA SER A 251 -13.15 -15.16 6.16
C SER A 251 -13.81 -15.14 7.54
N SER A 252 -13.15 -14.60 8.57
CA SER A 252 -13.71 -14.51 9.91
C SER A 252 -12.97 -13.48 10.74
N MET A 253 -13.70 -12.74 11.56
CA MET A 253 -13.10 -11.80 12.50
C MET A 253 -13.72 -11.92 13.89
N HIS A 254 -12.87 -12.16 14.90
CA HIS A 254 -13.23 -12.05 16.32
C HIS A 254 -13.26 -10.61 16.85
N PHE A 255 -12.87 -9.61 16.03
CA PHE A 255 -12.78 -8.19 16.40
C PHE A 255 -14.08 -7.40 16.35
N ALA A 256 -15.19 -7.98 15.86
CA ALA A 256 -16.48 -7.28 15.77
C ALA A 256 -16.95 -6.71 17.13
N GLN A 257 -16.54 -7.32 18.25
CA GLN A 257 -16.93 -6.88 19.59
C GLN A 257 -16.18 -5.66 20.12
N VAL A 258 -15.07 -5.24 19.50
CA VAL A 258 -14.17 -4.19 20.05
C VAL A 258 -14.23 -2.89 19.24
N SER A 259 -14.68 -2.94 17.99
CA SER A 259 -14.72 -1.79 17.07
C SER A 259 -15.78 -0.72 17.35
N GLY A 260 -16.80 -1.00 18.19
CA GLY A 260 -17.95 -0.11 18.38
C GLY A 260 -18.95 -0.08 17.21
N VAL A 261 -18.67 -0.77 16.10
CA VAL A 261 -19.58 -0.88 14.95
C VAL A 261 -20.73 -1.83 15.27
N THR A 262 -21.96 -1.34 15.18
CA THR A 262 -23.17 -2.12 15.47
C THR A 262 -23.73 -2.79 14.22
N SER A 263 -24.61 -3.79 14.37
CA SER A 263 -25.31 -4.38 13.23
C SER A 263 -26.16 -3.36 12.48
N THR A 264 -26.75 -2.40 13.19
CA THR A 264 -27.50 -1.30 12.58
C THR A 264 -26.61 -0.41 11.71
N ASP A 265 -25.36 -0.17 12.13
CA ASP A 265 -24.40 0.58 11.32
C ASP A 265 -24.05 -0.17 10.03
N LEU A 266 -23.93 -1.50 10.08
CA LEU A 266 -23.72 -2.35 8.90
C LEU A 266 -24.94 -2.31 7.97
N ASP A 267 -26.16 -2.45 8.48
CA ASP A 267 -27.39 -2.40 7.68
C ASP A 267 -27.59 -1.04 7.00
N ILE A 268 -27.17 0.06 7.64
CA ILE A 268 -27.20 1.40 7.05
C ILE A 268 -26.14 1.51 5.97
N ALA A 269 -24.91 1.06 6.24
CA ALA A 269 -23.81 1.11 5.28
C ALA A 269 -24.10 0.28 4.03
N GLU A 270 -24.71 -0.90 4.18
CA GLU A 270 -25.13 -1.72 3.05
C GLU A 270 -26.08 -0.96 2.12
N ARG A 271 -27.11 -0.32 2.67
CA ARG A 271 -28.07 0.50 1.91
C ARG A 271 -27.39 1.69 1.23
N GLU A 272 -26.50 2.38 1.94
CA GLU A 272 -25.75 3.50 1.37
C GLU A 272 -24.90 3.09 0.17
N VAL A 273 -24.25 1.92 0.23
CA VAL A 273 -23.48 1.38 -0.90
C VAL A 273 -24.39 1.05 -2.08
N TRP A 274 -25.54 0.42 -1.84
CA TRP A 274 -26.51 0.12 -2.89
C TRP A 274 -27.06 1.38 -3.58
N ASP A 275 -27.38 2.41 -2.80
CA ASP A 275 -27.87 3.69 -3.33
C ASP A 275 -26.76 4.45 -4.10
N ALA A 276 -25.51 4.33 -3.65
CA ALA A 276 -24.35 4.94 -4.31
C ALA A 276 -23.96 4.24 -5.63
N GLU A 277 -24.34 2.97 -5.83
CA GLU A 277 -24.01 2.15 -7.00
C GLU A 277 -24.81 2.55 -8.26
N THR A 278 -24.68 3.81 -8.66
CA THR A 278 -25.24 4.33 -9.90
C THR A 278 -24.32 4.05 -11.08
N ARG A 279 -24.87 4.00 -12.29
CA ARG A 279 -24.06 3.82 -13.53
C ARG A 279 -22.98 4.90 -13.67
N ASP A 280 -23.30 6.15 -13.33
CA ASP A 280 -22.31 7.23 -13.43
C ASP A 280 -21.18 7.07 -12.40
N ALA A 281 -21.52 6.74 -11.15
CA ALA A 281 -20.53 6.47 -10.10
C ALA A 281 -19.61 5.30 -10.46
N LEU A 282 -20.20 4.17 -10.90
CA LEU A 282 -19.47 3.01 -11.38
C LEU A 282 -18.54 3.34 -12.56
N SER A 283 -19.01 4.15 -13.51
CA SER A 283 -18.20 4.56 -14.66
C SER A 283 -17.01 5.41 -14.24
N ARG A 284 -17.21 6.36 -13.31
CA ARG A 284 -16.14 7.22 -12.81
C ARG A 284 -15.11 6.45 -11.99
N SER A 285 -15.56 5.53 -11.13
CA SER A 285 -14.66 4.69 -10.34
C SER A 285 -13.84 3.76 -11.24
N LEU A 286 -14.49 3.06 -12.17
CA LEU A 286 -13.79 2.13 -13.06
C LEU A 286 -12.81 2.85 -14.01
N ALA A 287 -13.15 4.04 -14.50
CA ALA A 287 -12.27 4.86 -15.33
C ALA A 287 -10.92 5.20 -14.67
N GLN A 288 -10.84 5.18 -13.34
CA GLN A 288 -9.61 5.46 -12.58
C GLN A 288 -8.75 4.22 -12.33
N ARG A 289 -9.22 3.01 -12.67
CA ARG A 289 -8.50 1.76 -12.41
C ARG A 289 -7.50 1.44 -13.52
N GLU A 290 -6.25 1.20 -13.15
CA GLU A 290 -5.16 0.94 -14.11
C GLU A 290 -5.42 -0.25 -15.03
N PHE A 291 -5.91 -1.37 -14.47
CA PHE A 291 -6.24 -2.56 -15.28
C PHE A 291 -7.27 -2.25 -16.37
N TRP A 292 -8.20 -1.33 -16.10
CA TRP A 292 -9.25 -0.95 -17.03
C TRP A 292 -8.73 0.02 -18.08
N GLN A 293 -7.89 0.97 -17.69
CA GLN A 293 -7.21 1.88 -18.61
C GLN A 293 -6.35 1.09 -19.59
N GLY A 294 -5.53 0.15 -19.10
CA GLY A 294 -4.73 -0.73 -19.94
C GLY A 294 -5.58 -1.59 -20.89
N TYR A 295 -6.69 -2.15 -20.38
CA TYR A 295 -7.64 -2.89 -21.21
C TYR A 295 -8.24 -2.03 -22.34
N LEU A 296 -8.66 -0.79 -22.03
CA LEU A 296 -9.23 0.12 -23.04
C LEU A 296 -8.20 0.53 -24.09
N GLN A 297 -6.96 0.81 -23.68
CA GLN A 297 -5.86 1.14 -24.60
C GLN A 297 -5.57 -0.03 -25.56
N ALA A 298 -5.54 -1.26 -25.04
CA ALA A 298 -5.35 -2.45 -25.86
C ALA A 298 -6.54 -2.77 -26.78
N THR A 299 -7.77 -2.46 -26.34
CA THR A 299 -9.00 -2.78 -27.08
C THR A 299 -9.36 -1.73 -28.13
N TYR A 300 -9.05 -0.46 -27.87
CA TYR A 300 -9.42 0.68 -28.71
C TYR A 300 -8.20 1.53 -29.15
N PRO A 301 -7.11 0.93 -29.69
CA PRO A 301 -5.88 1.67 -29.99
C PRO A 301 -6.13 2.84 -30.95
N GLN A 302 -6.96 2.63 -31.98
CA GLN A 302 -7.30 3.67 -32.96
C GLN A 302 -7.99 4.90 -32.34
N ALA A 303 -8.80 4.72 -31.28
CA ALA A 303 -9.44 5.83 -30.59
C ALA A 303 -8.42 6.69 -29.82
N PHE A 304 -7.45 6.04 -29.17
CA PHE A 304 -6.35 6.73 -28.47
C PHE A 304 -5.39 7.40 -29.45
N GLU A 305 -5.07 6.76 -30.58
CA GLU A 305 -4.26 7.36 -31.65
C GLU A 305 -4.92 8.61 -32.23
N THR A 306 -6.21 8.53 -32.56
CA THR A 306 -6.98 9.68 -33.08
C THR A 306 -7.02 10.82 -32.07
N MET A 307 -7.15 10.51 -30.78
CA MET A 307 -7.14 11.51 -29.72
C MET A 307 -5.74 12.12 -29.53
N ASN A 308 -4.66 11.34 -29.65
CA ASN A 308 -3.28 11.80 -29.44
C ASN A 308 -2.73 12.61 -30.63
N ALA A 309 -3.17 12.33 -31.86
CA ALA A 309 -2.69 12.98 -33.09
C ALA A 309 -2.55 14.52 -33.00
N PRO A 310 -3.59 15.30 -32.62
CA PRO A 310 -3.46 16.75 -32.55
C PRO A 310 -2.47 17.23 -31.47
N PHE A 311 -2.19 16.43 -30.45
CA PHE A 311 -1.21 16.77 -29.42
C PHE A 311 0.23 16.51 -29.90
N HIS A 312 0.45 15.44 -30.68
CA HIS A 312 1.75 15.20 -31.32
C HIS A 312 2.11 16.34 -32.28
N ASP A 313 1.19 16.73 -33.18
CA ASP A 313 1.40 17.84 -34.12
C ASP A 313 1.76 19.15 -33.41
N ARG A 314 1.13 19.42 -32.25
CA ARG A 314 1.42 20.60 -31.43
C ARG A 314 2.80 20.55 -30.77
N VAL A 315 3.23 19.39 -30.29
CA VAL A 315 4.58 19.22 -29.70
C VAL A 315 5.66 19.37 -30.78
N ASP A 316 5.42 18.83 -31.97
CA ASP A 316 6.34 18.95 -33.11
C ASP A 316 6.49 20.41 -33.55
N ALA A 317 5.38 21.15 -33.68
CA ALA A 317 5.41 22.57 -33.98
C ALA A 317 6.14 23.40 -32.90
N LEU A 318 5.98 23.05 -31.62
CA LEU A 318 6.72 23.70 -30.53
C LEU A 318 8.22 23.39 -30.60
N PHE A 319 8.59 22.18 -31.03
CA PHE A 319 9.99 21.80 -31.19
C PHE A 319 10.68 22.60 -32.29
N GLU A 320 10.00 22.84 -33.42
CA GLU A 320 10.51 23.70 -34.50
C GLU A 320 10.73 25.15 -34.04
N GLN A 321 9.87 25.65 -33.14
CA GLN A 321 9.95 27.01 -32.61
C GLN A 321 10.94 27.18 -31.46
N ARG A 322 11.50 26.09 -30.92
CA ARG A 322 12.35 26.07 -29.71
C ARG A 322 13.52 27.05 -29.79
N GLN A 323 14.18 27.16 -30.95
CA GLN A 323 15.32 28.08 -31.13
C GLN A 323 14.93 29.56 -30.98
N GLN A 324 13.66 29.90 -31.20
CA GLN A 324 13.16 31.28 -31.18
C GLN A 324 12.55 31.66 -29.83
N THR A 325 11.87 30.72 -29.16
CA THR A 325 11.17 30.96 -27.88
C THR A 325 12.05 30.74 -26.64
N GLY A 326 13.15 29.99 -26.78
CA GLY A 326 14.04 29.64 -25.68
C GLY A 326 13.57 28.42 -24.89
N ASP A 327 14.51 27.75 -24.22
CA ASP A 327 14.30 26.42 -23.61
C ASP A 327 13.24 26.39 -22.50
N GLN A 328 13.14 27.46 -21.70
CA GLN A 328 12.16 27.51 -20.60
C GLN A 328 10.73 27.66 -21.13
N ALA A 329 10.51 28.55 -22.09
CA ALA A 329 9.19 28.75 -22.70
C ALA A 329 8.72 27.51 -23.46
N TYR A 330 9.65 26.81 -24.13
CA TYR A 330 9.37 25.51 -24.74
C TYR A 330 8.91 24.46 -23.71
N ARG A 331 9.64 24.31 -22.60
CA ARG A 331 9.26 23.37 -21.52
C ARG A 331 7.88 23.66 -20.96
N ASP A 332 7.59 24.93 -20.67
CA ASP A 332 6.30 25.35 -20.13
C ASP A 332 5.16 25.10 -21.15
N ALA A 333 5.41 25.34 -22.44
CA ALA A 333 4.45 25.07 -23.50
C ALA A 333 4.18 23.57 -23.66
N VAL A 334 5.21 22.72 -23.66
CA VAL A 334 5.06 21.26 -23.71
C VAL A 334 4.32 20.76 -22.48
N ALA A 335 4.62 21.27 -21.29
CA ALA A 335 3.91 20.89 -20.06
C ALA A 335 2.40 21.19 -20.15
N ARG A 336 2.01 22.34 -20.73
CA ARG A 336 0.59 22.67 -20.98
C ARG A 336 -0.06 21.69 -21.95
N VAL A 337 0.60 21.38 -23.07
CA VAL A 337 0.09 20.40 -24.04
C VAL A 337 -0.08 19.02 -23.40
N GLN A 338 0.87 18.58 -22.57
CA GLN A 338 0.76 17.31 -21.83
C GLN A 338 -0.39 17.33 -20.82
N ALA A 339 -0.61 18.43 -20.10
CA ALA A 339 -1.73 18.57 -19.18
C ALA A 339 -3.09 18.47 -19.92
N GLU A 340 -3.21 19.13 -21.07
CA GLU A 340 -4.40 19.04 -21.92
C GLU A 340 -4.61 17.61 -22.47
N ARG A 341 -3.53 16.94 -22.89
CA ARG A 341 -3.56 15.54 -23.36
C ARG A 341 -4.08 14.60 -22.26
N LEU A 342 -3.59 14.74 -21.03
CA LEU A 342 -4.05 13.93 -19.89
C LEU A 342 -5.54 14.14 -19.58
N LEU A 343 -6.05 15.37 -19.71
CA LEU A 343 -7.48 15.65 -19.55
C LEU A 343 -8.31 15.00 -20.67
N ALA A 344 -7.85 15.09 -21.92
CA ALA A 344 -8.51 14.45 -23.06
C ALA A 344 -8.53 12.93 -22.94
N GLU A 345 -7.42 12.34 -22.50
CA GLU A 345 -7.28 10.90 -22.25
C GLU A 345 -8.26 10.44 -21.15
N ARG A 346 -8.33 11.14 -20.02
CA ARG A 346 -9.31 10.86 -18.95
C ARG A 346 -10.75 10.96 -19.44
N ALA A 347 -11.06 11.95 -20.27
CA ALA A 347 -12.40 12.12 -20.85
C ALA A 347 -12.75 10.97 -21.82
N LEU A 348 -11.80 10.55 -22.66
CA LEU A 348 -11.97 9.41 -23.56
C LEU A 348 -12.20 8.12 -22.79
N ILE A 349 -11.39 7.85 -21.76
CA ILE A 349 -11.54 6.68 -20.89
C ILE A 349 -12.92 6.67 -20.25
N LEU A 350 -13.36 7.79 -19.66
CA LEU A 350 -14.69 7.88 -19.05
C LEU A 350 -15.82 7.64 -20.06
N LYS A 351 -15.70 8.21 -21.27
CA LYS A 351 -16.66 8.00 -22.36
C LYS A 351 -16.77 6.52 -22.73
N LEU A 352 -15.65 5.86 -23.03
CA LEU A 352 -15.61 4.44 -23.39
C LEU A 352 -16.12 3.54 -22.24
N THR A 353 -15.86 3.94 -20.99
CA THR A 353 -16.36 3.24 -19.81
C THR A 353 -17.89 3.31 -19.69
N ARG A 354 -18.48 4.49 -19.91
CA ARG A 354 -19.94 4.65 -19.94
C ARG A 354 -20.57 3.79 -21.03
N GLU A 355 -19.99 3.82 -22.24
CA GLU A 355 -20.45 2.99 -23.36
C GLU A 355 -20.32 1.49 -23.08
N ALA A 356 -19.34 1.06 -22.28
CA ALA A 356 -19.20 -0.32 -21.86
C ALA A 356 -20.32 -0.75 -20.91
N TYR A 357 -20.67 0.10 -19.94
CA TYR A 357 -21.83 -0.13 -19.06
C TYR A 357 -23.18 -0.05 -19.80
N ASP A 358 -23.28 0.76 -20.86
CA ASP A 358 -24.48 0.83 -21.70
C ASP A 358 -24.69 -0.44 -22.55
N ARG A 359 -23.59 -1.04 -23.03
CA ARG A 359 -23.61 -2.31 -23.79
C ARG A 359 -23.77 -3.55 -22.92
N HIS A 360 -23.42 -3.44 -21.66
CA HIS A 360 -23.56 -4.50 -20.67
C HIS A 360 -24.28 -3.97 -19.42
N PRO A 361 -25.56 -3.58 -19.56
CA PRO A 361 -26.38 -3.27 -18.41
C PRO A 361 -26.49 -4.55 -17.58
N SER A 362 -26.09 -4.45 -16.32
CA SER A 362 -26.10 -5.56 -15.37
C SER A 362 -27.50 -6.06 -15.07
#